data_AF-A0A959VML4-F1
#
_entry.id   AF-A0A959VML4-F1
#
_cell.length_a   1.000
_cell.length_b   1.000
_cell.length_c   1.000
_cell.angle_alpha   90.00
_cell.angle_beta   90.00
_cell.angle_gamma   90.00
#
_symmetry.space_group_name_H-M   'P 1'
#
loop_
_entity.id
_entity.type
_entity.pdbx_description
1 polymer ?
#
loop_
_entity_poly.entity_id
_entity_poly.type
_entity_poly.pdbx_seq_one_letter_code
_entity_poly.pdbx_strand_id
1 'polypeptide(L)' 'MGEIVIGALASMLICLFLSPRFIEFLRNREFGQHIREEGPEGHQTKAGTPTMGGLIIFTAISVPFLVLSDHGVAS' A
#
# COMPACT_ATOMS: atom_id res chain seq x y z
N MET A 1 -12.56 -4.49 22.52
CA MET A 1 -13.03 -3.30 21.78
C MET A 1 -11.95 -2.24 21.61
N GLY A 2 -11.27 -1.81 22.67
CA GLY A 2 -10.21 -0.77 22.57
C GLY A 2 -9.08 -1.12 21.61
N GLU A 3 -8.60 -2.36 21.61
CA GLU A 3 -7.53 -2.82 20.71
C GLU A 3 -7.92 -2.69 19.24
N ILE A 4 -9.16 -3.03 18.88
CA ILE A 4 -9.65 -2.93 17.50
C ILE A 4 -9.62 -1.47 17.03
N VAL A 5 -10.04 -0.54 17.89
CA VAL A 5 -10.04 0.91 17.58
C VAL A 5 -8.62 1.44 17.44
N ILE A 6 -7.71 1.01 18.31
CA ILE A 6 -6.29 1.39 18.26
C ILE A 6 -5.63 0.85 16.99
N GLY A 7 -5.87 -0.42 16.64
CA GLY A 7 -5.35 -1.05 15.42
C GLY A 7 -5.88 -0.39 14.15
N ALA A 8 -7.16 0.00 14.12
CA ALA A 8 -7.76 0.71 12.98
C ALA A 8 -7.19 2.14 12.81
N LEU A 9 -7.02 2.88 13.91
CA LEU A 9 -6.39 4.20 13.87
C LEU A 9 -4.91 4.10 13.45
N ALA A 10 -4.18 3.14 13.98
CA ALA A 10 -2.79 2.90 13.63
C ALA A 10 -2.63 2.53 12.15
N SER A 11 -3.46 1.61 11.62
CA SER A 11 -3.41 1.23 10.20
C SER A 11 -3.74 2.40 9.28
N MET A 12 -4.73 3.24 9.64
CA MET A 12 -5.09 4.43 8.91
C MET A 12 -3.95 5.45 8.86
N LEU A 13 -3.29 5.71 9.99
CA LEU A 13 -2.14 6.62 10.06
C LEU A 13 -0.96 6.10 9.24
N ILE A 14 -0.64 4.80 9.36
CA ILE A 14 0.41 4.16 8.57
C ILE A 14 0.10 4.29 7.08
N CYS A 15 -1.13 3.97 6.66
CA CYS A 15 -1.52 4.14 5.27
C CYS A 15 -1.33 5.59 4.81
N LEU A 16 -1.85 6.58 5.54
CA LEU A 16 -1.79 7.99 5.14
C LEU A 16 -0.34 8.49 4.93
N PHE A 17 0.55 8.21 5.88
CA PHE A 17 1.92 8.73 5.84
C PHE A 17 2.87 7.90 4.96
N LEU A 18 2.66 6.59 4.91
CA LEU A 18 3.52 5.68 4.16
C LEU A 18 3.14 5.62 2.67
N SER A 19 1.88 5.91 2.32
CA SER A 19 1.36 5.98 0.93
C SER A 19 2.23 6.75 -0.05
N PRO A 20 2.48 8.06 0.15
CA PRO A 20 3.22 8.85 -0.84
C PRO A 20 4.65 8.34 -1.03
N ARG A 21 5.32 7.96 0.07
CA ARG A 21 6.68 7.40 0.05
C ARG A 21 6.74 6.06 -0.69
N PHE A 22 5.75 5.19 -0.47
CA PHE A 22 5.67 3.89 -1.12
C PHE A 22 5.31 4.01 -2.61
N ILE A 23 4.43 4.94 -2.97
CA ILE A 23 4.09 5.25 -4.36
C ILE A 23 5.32 5.75 -5.12
N GLU A 24 6.11 6.64 -4.52
CA GLU A 24 7.34 7.14 -5.12
C GLU A 24 8.41 6.04 -5.26
N PHE A 25 8.53 5.18 -4.24
CA PHE A 25 9.40 4.00 -4.31
C PHE A 25 9.00 3.04 -5.44
N LEU A 26 7.70 2.74 -5.59
CA LEU A 26 7.19 1.89 -6.67
C LEU A 26 7.38 2.52 -8.04
N ARG A 27 7.21 3.85 -8.16
CA ARG A 27 7.46 4.61 -9.38
C ARG A 27 8.94 4.54 -9.78
N ASN A 28 9.84 4.70 -8.82
CA ASN A 28 11.29 4.66 -9.06
C ASN A 28 11.82 3.26 -9.39
N ARG A 29 11.10 2.20 -9.00
CA ARG A 29 11.50 0.81 -9.23
C ARG A 29 10.94 0.21 -10.52
N GLU A 30 10.40 1.05 -11.40
CA GLU A 30 9.96 0.68 -12.76
C GLU A 30 8.96 -0.50 -12.82
N PHE A 31 8.14 -0.70 -11.79
CA PHE A 31 6.91 -1.52 -11.93
C PHE A 31 5.80 -0.77 -12.69
N GLY A 32 6.09 0.45 -13.15
CA GLY A 32 5.33 1.17 -14.16
C GLY A 32 5.77 0.67 -15.53
N GLN A 33 4.83 0.09 -16.27
CA GLN A 33 5.01 -0.54 -17.57
C GLN A 33 6.06 0.16 -18.46
N HIS A 34 6.91 -0.62 -19.13
CA HIS A 34 7.74 -0.16 -20.24
C HIS A 34 6.82 0.53 -21.25
N ILE A 35 6.87 1.87 -21.31
CA ILE A 35 6.07 2.67 -22.22
C ILE A 35 6.61 2.39 -23.61
N ARG A 36 5.99 1.46 -24.33
CA ARG A 36 6.21 1.32 -25.77
C ARG A 36 5.68 2.60 -26.42
N GLU A 37 6.56 3.33 -27.09
CA GLU A 37 6.26 4.58 -27.82
C GLU A 37 5.21 4.42 -28.94
N GLU A 38 4.83 3.18 -29.27
CA GLU A 38 3.96 2.81 -30.40
C GLU A 38 2.43 2.87 -30.11
N GLY A 39 1.99 3.26 -28.90
CA GLY A 39 0.58 3.19 -28.49
C GLY A 39 -0.23 4.48 -28.71
N PRO A 40 -1.52 4.41 -29.11
CA PRO A 40 -2.37 5.59 -29.36
C PRO A 40 -2.54 6.46 -28.11
N GLU A 41 -2.63 7.79 -28.30
CA GLU A 41 -2.51 8.87 -27.30
C GLU A 41 -3.31 8.66 -25.99
N GLY A 42 -4.47 7.99 -26.05
CA GLY A 42 -5.30 7.68 -24.88
C GLY A 42 -4.66 6.71 -23.86
N HIS A 43 -3.61 5.97 -24.24
CA HIS A 43 -2.89 5.07 -23.32
C HIS A 43 -1.86 5.78 -22.43
N GLN A 44 -1.50 7.03 -22.73
CA GLN A 44 -0.55 7.79 -21.91
C GLN A 44 -1.16 8.32 -20.60
N THR A 45 -2.48 8.50 -20.54
CA THR A 45 -3.17 9.05 -19.35
C THR A 45 -3.17 8.08 -18.15
N LYS A 46 -2.99 6.78 -18.39
CA LYS A 46 -2.89 5.75 -17.32
C LYS A 46 -1.43 5.40 -16.97
N ALA A 47 -0.45 6.03 -17.62
CA ALA A 47 0.97 5.67 -17.58
C ALA A 47 1.73 6.09 -16.30
N GLY A 48 1.02 6.34 -15.19
CA GLY A 48 1.64 6.80 -13.94
C GLY A 48 1.05 6.17 -12.68
N THR A 49 0.01 5.35 -12.79
CA THR A 49 -0.64 4.75 -11.63
C THR A 49 0.04 3.42 -11.31
N PRO A 50 0.80 3.29 -10.19
CA PRO A 50 1.47 2.05 -9.87
C PRO A 50 0.44 0.94 -9.61
N THR A 51 0.54 -0.15 -10.36
CA THR A 51 -0.31 -1.36 -10.28
C THR A 51 -0.19 -2.11 -8.95
N MET A 52 0.64 -1.63 -8.02
CA MET A 52 0.92 -2.22 -6.71
C MET A 52 0.38 -1.41 -5.54
N GLY A 53 -0.62 -0.54 -5.74
CA GLY A 53 -1.25 0.19 -4.63
C GLY A 53 -1.82 -0.72 -3.54
N GLY A 54 -2.35 -1.90 -3.89
CA GLY A 54 -2.90 -2.85 -2.91
C GLY A 54 -1.88 -3.38 -1.90
N LEU A 55 -0.58 -3.46 -2.26
CA LEU A 55 0.48 -3.91 -1.35
C LEU A 55 0.57 -3.02 -0.12
N ILE A 56 0.34 -1.71 -0.27
CA ILE A 56 0.45 -0.81 0.88
C ILE A 56 -0.65 -1.07 1.91
N ILE A 57 -1.86 -1.35 1.43
CA ILE A 57 -3.02 -1.66 2.29
C ILE A 57 -2.73 -2.95 3.07
N PHE A 58 -2.18 -3.97 2.40
CA PHE A 58 -1.76 -5.19 3.07
C PHE A 58 -0.73 -4.91 4.17
N THR A 59 0.36 -4.21 3.86
CA THR A 59 1.36 -3.87 4.89
C THR A 59 0.80 -3.00 6.03
N ALA A 60 -0.05 -2.01 5.70
CA ALA A 60 -0.62 -1.10 6.68
C ALA A 60 -1.60 -1.78 7.64
N ILE A 61 -2.26 -2.88 7.22
CA ILE A 61 -3.12 -3.69 8.07
C ILE A 61 -2.29 -4.74 8.83
N SER A 62 -1.37 -5.42 8.14
CA SER A 62 -0.56 -6.50 8.73
C SER A 62 0.32 -6.01 9.88
N VAL A 63 0.89 -4.81 9.82
CA VAL A 63 1.75 -4.28 10.90
C VAL A 63 0.99 -4.10 12.22
N PRO A 64 -0.09 -3.31 12.31
CA PRO A 64 -0.86 -3.17 13.53
C PRO A 64 -1.57 -4.47 13.93
N PHE A 65 -1.95 -5.31 12.95
CA PHE A 65 -2.44 -6.66 13.27
C PHE A 65 -1.36 -7.46 14.00
N LEU A 66 -0.12 -7.55 13.52
CA LEU A 66 0.93 -8.34 14.20
C LEU A 66 1.37 -7.73 15.54
N VAL A 67 1.38 -6.41 15.65
CA VAL A 67 1.80 -5.71 16.88
C VAL A 67 0.76 -5.84 17.99
N LEU A 68 -0.53 -5.83 17.62
CA LEU A 68 -1.64 -5.80 18.57
C LEU A 68 -2.39 -7.13 18.65
N SER A 69 -2.15 -8.04 17.71
CA SER A 69 -2.52 -9.45 17.84
C SER A 69 -1.59 -10.04 18.87
N ASP A 70 -1.96 -9.89 20.14
CA ASP A 70 -1.50 -10.77 21.20
C ASP A 70 -1.70 -12.20 20.67
N HIS A 71 -0.62 -12.98 20.57
CA HIS A 71 -0.69 -14.35 20.07
C HIS A 71 -1.41 -15.22 21.11
N GLY A 72 -2.74 -15.11 21.17
CA GLY A 72 -3.63 -16.15 21.65
C GLY A 72 -3.70 -17.31 20.64
N VAL A 73 -2.55 -17.77 20.17
CA VAL A 73 -2.45 -19.12 19.61
C VAL A 73 -2.25 -20.03 20.82
N ALA A 74 -3.36 -20.59 21.28
CA ALA A 74 -3.50 -21.57 22.36
C ALA A 74 -3.34 -21.05 23.80
N SER A 75 -4.48 -20.90 24.46
CA SER A 75 -4.78 -21.68 25.67
C SER A 75 -6.21 -22.19 25.59
#